data_AF-A0AB34LAH2-F1
#
_entry.id   AF-A0AB34LAH2-F1
#
_cell.length_a   1.000
_cell.length_b   1.000
_cell.length_c   1.000
_cell.angle_alpha   90.00
_cell.angle_beta   90.00
_cell.angle_gamma   90.00
#
_symmetry.space_group_name_H-M   'P 1'
#
loop_
_entity.id
_entity.type
_entity.pdbx_description
1 polymer ?
#
loop_
_entity_poly.entity_id
_entity_poly.type
_entity_poly.pdbx_seq_one_letter_code
_entity_poly.pdbx_strand_id
1 'polypeptide(L)'
;MKYPIKTERLIIRLAEPEDAESIFSYRSDFAENKYQGWFPDSVEEVRDYISNMPVTMDIANICFQFTIILADENRLIGDMGISFTNHNNMQAELGCTLHKDYQKKGYATEALKAMVDYLFGTLDKHRIIASVDPRNTASIQLIERLGFRKEAHFKESYYLRGDWVDDIIYAQLKTEWGNNDKYSKEEIMIDPQIIALQFNECISRADINALSSLMTENHIFIDMANNRIVGKSDNIVKAWKPFFRLYPGYRNIFESVTVNGSMVIMQGYSICSDQVLNNVHAIWVAEIKEDKVNLWHIHPDTKENRNKFGI
;
A
#
# COMPACT_ATOMS: atom_id res chain seq x y z
N MET A 1 3.58 -1.73 -3.90
CA MET A 1 5.06 -1.76 -3.75
C MET A 1 5.49 -3.17 -3.41
N LYS A 2 6.69 -3.60 -3.81
CA LYS A 2 7.29 -4.84 -3.27
C LYS A 2 7.68 -4.59 -1.82
N TYR A 3 7.41 -5.55 -0.96
CA TYR A 3 7.82 -5.53 0.45
C TYR A 3 9.19 -6.23 0.57
N PRO A 4 10.17 -5.69 1.31
CA PRO A 4 10.12 -4.45 2.10
C PRO A 4 10.02 -3.20 1.22
N ILE A 5 9.37 -2.14 1.72
CA ILE A 5 9.21 -0.88 0.99
C ILE A 5 10.58 -0.21 0.89
N LYS A 6 11.00 0.09 -0.34
CA LYS A 6 12.26 0.80 -0.59
C LYS A 6 11.96 2.18 -1.18
N THR A 7 12.64 3.19 -0.67
CA THR A 7 12.62 4.56 -1.17
C THR A 7 14.00 4.93 -1.71
N GLU A 8 14.23 6.22 -2.02
CA GLU A 8 15.53 6.70 -2.46
C GLU A 8 16.63 6.40 -1.43
N ARG A 9 16.35 6.62 -0.14
CA ARG A 9 17.35 6.51 0.94
C ARG A 9 17.01 5.47 2.00
N LEU A 10 15.77 4.98 2.05
CA LEU A 10 15.26 4.19 3.16
C LEU A 10 14.79 2.80 2.74
N ILE A 11 14.94 1.87 3.67
CA ILE A 11 14.32 0.55 3.65
C ILE A 11 13.34 0.50 4.82
N ILE A 12 12.10 0.14 4.54
CA ILE A 12 11.02 0.06 5.52
C ILE A 12 10.47 -1.36 5.52
N ARG A 13 10.55 -2.02 6.67
CA ARG A 13 10.07 -3.39 6.90
C ARG A 13 9.44 -3.50 8.28
N LEU A 14 8.67 -4.55 8.52
CA LEU A 14 8.24 -4.93 9.87
C LEU A 14 9.48 -5.11 10.76
N ALA A 15 9.33 -4.71 12.01
CA ALA A 15 10.32 -4.91 13.05
C ALA A 15 10.50 -6.39 13.34
N GLU A 16 11.74 -6.76 13.63
CA GLU A 16 12.16 -8.08 14.07
C GLU A 16 12.69 -7.97 15.51
N PRO A 17 12.64 -9.04 16.33
CA PRO A 17 13.08 -8.99 17.72
C PRO A 17 14.52 -8.46 17.92
N GLU A 18 15.38 -8.63 16.91
CA GLU A 18 16.76 -8.14 16.86
C GLU A 18 16.85 -6.60 16.79
N ASP A 19 15.79 -5.92 16.34
CA ASP A 19 15.74 -4.45 16.29
C ASP A 19 15.51 -3.82 17.66
N ALA A 20 15.13 -4.61 18.66
CA ALA A 20 14.65 -4.12 19.96
C ALA A 20 15.64 -3.18 20.66
N GLU A 21 16.94 -3.48 20.62
CA GLU A 21 17.98 -2.62 21.21
C GLU A 21 18.03 -1.25 20.53
N SER A 22 17.97 -1.23 19.19
CA SER A 22 18.01 0.01 18.42
C SER A 22 16.75 0.83 18.66
N ILE A 23 15.58 0.19 18.63
CA ILE A 23 14.29 0.86 18.90
C ILE A 23 14.26 1.44 20.31
N PHE A 24 14.69 0.66 21.31
CA PHE A 24 14.76 1.12 22.69
C PHE A 24 15.71 2.31 22.86
N SER A 25 16.85 2.32 22.17
CA SER A 25 17.89 3.35 22.31
C SER A 25 17.40 4.77 22.06
N TYR A 26 16.45 4.95 21.14
CA TYR A 26 15.85 6.27 20.90
C TYR A 26 14.47 6.44 21.49
N ARG A 27 13.66 5.37 21.66
CA ARG A 27 12.31 5.51 22.26
C ARG A 27 12.33 5.82 23.75
N SER A 28 13.35 5.33 24.46
CA SER A 28 13.54 5.60 25.89
C SER A 28 14.02 7.03 26.20
N ASP A 29 14.39 7.83 25.18
CA ASP A 29 14.75 9.24 25.38
C ASP A 29 13.48 10.08 25.63
N PHE A 30 13.23 10.38 26.90
CA PHE A 30 12.05 11.14 27.33
C PHE A 30 11.99 12.55 26.76
N ALA A 31 13.13 13.23 26.65
CA ALA A 31 13.16 14.62 26.18
C ALA A 31 12.67 14.71 24.73
N GLU A 32 13.04 13.70 23.93
CA GLU A 32 12.74 13.63 22.50
C GLU A 32 11.37 12.99 22.21
N ASN A 33 10.86 12.10 23.07
CA ASN A 33 9.60 11.35 22.85
C ASN A 33 8.46 11.74 23.79
N LYS A 34 8.51 12.93 24.39
CA LYS A 34 7.50 13.42 25.35
C LYS A 34 6.05 13.46 24.82
N TYR A 35 5.86 13.46 23.50
CA TYR A 35 4.54 13.48 22.85
C TYR A 35 4.10 12.12 22.29
N GLN A 36 4.89 11.07 22.50
CA GLN A 36 4.56 9.73 22.01
C GLN A 36 3.66 9.00 23.01
N GLY A 37 2.77 8.13 22.50
CA GLY A 37 1.93 7.26 23.33
C GLY A 37 2.68 6.04 23.88
N TRP A 38 3.62 5.48 23.11
CA TRP A 38 4.43 4.33 23.50
C TRP A 38 5.83 4.74 23.94
N PHE A 39 6.18 4.37 25.17
CA PHE A 39 7.45 4.66 25.83
C PHE A 39 7.91 3.42 26.60
N PRO A 40 8.78 2.58 26.00
CA PRO A 40 9.20 1.34 26.62
C PRO A 40 10.20 1.58 27.76
N ASP A 41 10.09 0.78 28.82
CA ASP A 41 10.95 0.84 30.01
C ASP A 41 12.17 -0.10 29.91
N SER A 42 12.15 -1.08 29.01
CA SER A 42 13.27 -1.98 28.76
C SER A 42 13.38 -2.46 27.31
N VAL A 43 14.54 -2.99 26.94
CA VAL A 43 14.75 -3.67 25.65
C VAL A 43 13.85 -4.91 25.57
N GLU A 44 13.66 -5.62 26.68
CA GLU A 44 12.80 -6.80 26.78
C GLU A 44 11.35 -6.47 26.44
N GLU A 45 10.82 -5.34 26.92
CA GLU A 45 9.45 -4.90 26.58
C GLU A 45 9.30 -4.69 25.07
N VAL A 46 10.27 -4.03 24.44
CA VAL A 46 10.27 -3.82 22.98
C VAL A 46 10.35 -5.16 22.25
N ARG A 47 11.23 -6.05 22.69
CA ARG A 47 11.42 -7.38 22.10
C ARG A 47 10.16 -8.23 22.21
N ASP A 48 9.51 -8.22 23.38
CA ASP A 48 8.27 -8.96 23.62
C ASP A 48 7.13 -8.38 22.79
N TYR A 49 7.02 -7.06 22.69
CA TYR A 49 6.03 -6.41 21.82
C TYR A 49 6.17 -6.85 20.36
N ILE A 50 7.39 -6.82 19.82
CA ILE A 50 7.67 -7.23 18.44
C ILE A 50 7.45 -8.74 18.25
N SER A 51 7.87 -9.57 19.20
CA SER A 51 7.73 -11.03 19.12
C SER A 51 6.28 -11.50 19.16
N ASN A 52 5.41 -10.75 19.84
CA ASN A 52 3.97 -11.03 19.92
C ASN A 52 3.18 -10.42 18.74
N MET A 53 3.83 -9.65 17.87
CA MET A 53 3.18 -9.09 16.69
C MET A 53 2.84 -10.20 15.68
N PRO A 54 1.62 -10.23 15.13
CA PRO A 54 1.29 -11.19 14.08
C PRO A 54 2.18 -11.01 12.85
N VAL A 55 2.52 -12.12 12.19
CA VAL A 55 3.25 -12.09 10.92
C VAL A 55 2.38 -11.54 9.78
N THR A 56 1.07 -11.79 9.84
CA THR A 56 0.10 -11.28 8.86
C THR A 56 -0.33 -9.87 9.23
N MET A 57 -0.07 -8.91 8.34
CA MET A 57 -0.49 -7.51 8.50
C MET A 57 -1.99 -7.32 8.30
N ASP A 58 -2.46 -6.09 8.50
CA ASP A 58 -3.82 -5.66 8.21
C ASP A 58 -4.88 -6.39 9.04
N ILE A 59 -4.57 -6.58 10.33
CA ILE A 59 -5.48 -7.15 11.33
C ILE A 59 -6.02 -6.02 12.20
N ALA A 60 -7.34 -6.01 12.40
CA ALA A 60 -8.04 -4.99 13.16
C ALA A 60 -7.56 -4.92 14.62
N ASN A 61 -7.43 -3.69 15.15
CA ASN A 61 -6.93 -3.32 16.48
C ASN A 61 -5.53 -3.81 16.82
N ILE A 62 -4.74 -4.17 15.81
CA ILE A 62 -3.33 -4.51 16.00
C ILE A 62 -2.51 -3.38 15.43
N CYS A 63 -1.58 -2.88 16.24
CA CYS A 63 -0.55 -1.95 15.80
C CYS A 63 0.66 -2.76 15.34
N PHE A 64 1.06 -2.54 14.09
CA PHE A 64 2.24 -3.14 13.49
C PHE A 64 3.40 -2.17 13.54
N GLN A 65 4.55 -2.65 13.99
CA GLN A 65 5.76 -1.85 14.10
C GLN A 65 6.63 -2.06 12.86
N PHE A 66 6.93 -0.97 12.15
CA PHE A 66 7.84 -0.95 11.02
C PHE A 66 9.11 -0.22 11.39
N THR A 67 10.26 -0.70 10.93
CA THR A 67 11.54 -0.01 11.07
C THR A 67 11.79 0.91 9.88
N ILE A 68 12.53 1.99 10.13
CA ILE A 68 13.07 2.89 9.12
C ILE A 68 14.59 2.71 9.13
N ILE A 69 15.10 2.08 8.08
CA ILE A 69 16.53 1.76 7.94
C ILE A 69 17.12 2.67 6.87
N LEU A 70 18.21 3.36 7.18
CA LEU A 70 18.98 4.13 6.21
C LEU A 70 19.82 3.17 5.37
N ALA A 71 19.61 3.17 4.06
CA ALA A 71 20.04 2.10 3.17
C ALA A 71 21.57 2.03 2.95
N ASP A 72 22.25 3.19 2.90
CA ASP A 72 23.69 3.28 2.68
C ASP A 72 24.51 2.84 3.90
N GLU A 73 24.01 3.11 5.10
CA GLU A 73 24.64 2.74 6.37
C GLU A 73 24.13 1.39 6.91
N ASN A 74 23.06 0.84 6.33
CA ASN A 74 22.30 -0.29 6.87
C ASN A 74 21.96 -0.10 8.37
N ARG A 75 21.53 1.11 8.72
CA ARG A 75 21.33 1.54 10.11
C ARG A 75 19.88 1.83 10.39
N LEU A 76 19.34 1.27 11.47
CA LEU A 76 18.00 1.61 11.95
C LEU A 76 18.02 3.02 12.55
N ILE A 77 17.23 3.92 11.98
CA ILE A 77 17.20 5.35 12.34
C ILE A 77 15.85 5.80 12.93
N GLY A 78 14.87 4.91 12.98
CA GLY A 78 13.55 5.16 13.54
C GLY A 78 12.57 4.04 13.23
N ASP A 79 11.30 4.29 13.53
CA ASP A 79 10.22 3.33 13.35
C ASP A 79 8.85 4.02 13.16
N MET A 80 7.88 3.25 12.66
CA MET A 80 6.51 3.67 12.43
C MET A 80 5.51 2.65 12.99
N GLY A 81 4.57 3.14 13.80
CA GLY A 81 3.44 2.33 14.26
C GLY A 81 2.27 2.51 13.30
N ILE A 82 1.72 1.40 12.80
CA ILE A 82 0.56 1.39 11.91
C ILE A 82 -0.55 0.57 12.55
N SER A 83 -1.64 1.21 12.96
CA SER A 83 -2.80 0.51 13.53
C SER A 83 -3.93 0.42 12.50
N PHE A 84 -4.68 -0.68 12.51
CA PHE A 84 -5.85 -0.86 11.63
C PHE A 84 -7.13 -0.84 12.44
N THR A 85 -8.13 -0.07 12.02
CA THR A 85 -9.37 0.10 12.80
C THR A 85 -10.43 -0.96 12.48
N ASN A 86 -11.28 -1.27 13.46
CA ASN A 86 -12.36 -2.27 13.38
C ASN A 86 -13.43 -2.05 12.30
N HIS A 87 -13.51 -0.86 11.71
CA HIS A 87 -14.52 -0.57 10.68
C HIS A 87 -14.07 -1.09 9.32
N ASN A 88 -14.22 -2.40 9.11
CA ASN A 88 -13.94 -3.13 7.86
C ASN A 88 -12.47 -3.13 7.43
N ASN A 89 -11.52 -2.84 8.33
CA ASN A 89 -10.10 -2.61 8.02
C ASN A 89 -9.87 -1.56 6.93
N MET A 90 -10.84 -0.68 6.66
CA MET A 90 -10.70 0.34 5.61
C MET A 90 -9.97 1.59 6.07
N GLN A 91 -9.64 1.67 7.37
CA GLN A 91 -8.90 2.80 7.92
C GLN A 91 -7.67 2.33 8.69
N ALA A 92 -6.59 3.09 8.52
CA ALA A 92 -5.36 2.92 9.26
C ALA A 92 -5.00 4.21 10.01
N GLU A 93 -4.36 4.07 11.16
CA GLU A 93 -3.67 5.17 11.83
C GLU A 93 -2.17 4.97 11.66
N LEU A 94 -1.43 6.06 11.49
CA LEU A 94 0.03 6.03 11.41
C LEU A 94 0.69 7.02 12.35
N GLY A 95 1.84 6.61 12.87
CA GLY A 95 2.76 7.43 13.64
C GLY A 95 4.20 7.13 13.26
N CYS A 96 5.10 8.08 13.47
CA CYS A 96 6.53 7.92 13.19
C CYS A 96 7.37 8.51 14.32
N THR A 97 8.44 7.80 14.65
CA THR A 97 9.49 8.25 15.58
C THR A 97 10.84 8.10 14.88
N LEU A 98 11.67 9.14 14.98
CA LEU A 98 13.05 9.10 14.50
C LEU A 98 14.01 9.34 15.65
N HIS A 99 15.14 8.63 15.61
CA HIS A 99 16.29 8.95 16.43
C HIS A 99 16.72 10.40 16.19
N LYS A 100 17.04 11.15 17.26
CA LYS A 100 17.30 12.60 17.23
C LYS A 100 18.31 13.04 16.18
N ASP A 101 19.40 12.29 16.01
CA ASP A 101 20.46 12.57 15.03
C ASP A 101 19.99 12.49 13.57
N TYR A 102 18.80 11.93 13.31
CA TYR A 102 18.21 11.75 11.98
C TYR A 102 16.97 12.63 11.77
N GLN A 103 16.56 13.41 12.76
CA GLN A 103 15.47 14.35 12.61
C GLN A 103 15.86 15.55 11.73
N LYS A 104 14.85 16.24 11.18
CA LYS A 104 15.01 17.45 10.33
C LYS A 104 15.84 17.25 9.04
N LYS A 105 16.15 16.01 8.66
CA LYS A 105 16.85 15.63 7.41
C LYS A 105 15.90 15.16 6.29
N GLY A 106 14.60 15.20 6.53
CA GLY A 106 13.56 14.78 5.57
C GLY A 106 13.19 13.30 5.61
N TYR A 107 13.88 12.47 6.41
CA TYR A 107 13.62 11.03 6.48
C TYR A 107 12.20 10.68 6.94
N ALA A 108 11.62 11.42 7.90
CA ALA A 108 10.24 11.17 8.34
C ALA A 108 9.24 11.48 7.22
N THR A 109 9.47 12.54 6.43
CA THR A 109 8.63 12.88 5.28
C THR A 109 8.70 11.78 4.22
N GLU A 110 9.90 11.30 3.91
CA GLU A 110 10.10 10.22 2.95
C GLU A 110 9.46 8.90 3.41
N ALA A 111 9.68 8.51 4.67
CA ALA A 111 9.13 7.27 5.22
C ALA A 111 7.60 7.28 5.29
N LEU A 112 7.01 8.37 5.81
CA LEU A 112 5.56 8.50 5.91
C LEU A 112 4.91 8.59 4.53
N LYS A 113 5.52 9.30 3.56
CA LYS A 113 5.02 9.34 2.18
C LYS A 113 4.96 7.94 1.59
N ALA A 114 6.05 7.18 1.70
CA ALA A 114 6.11 5.81 1.19
C ALA A 114 5.10 4.88 1.87
N MET A 115 4.89 5.04 3.19
CA MET A 115 3.89 4.28 3.93
C MET A 115 2.46 4.66 3.52
N VAL A 116 2.17 5.95 3.34
CA VAL A 116 0.87 6.43 2.82
C VAL A 116 0.60 5.85 1.43
N ASP A 117 1.61 5.87 0.54
CA ASP A 117 1.51 5.28 -0.80
C ASP A 117 1.25 3.77 -0.74
N TYR A 118 1.89 3.07 0.21
CA TYR A 118 1.65 1.65 0.46
C TYR A 118 0.23 1.38 0.97
N LEU A 119 -0.24 2.13 1.97
CA LEU A 119 -1.56 1.97 2.58
C LEU A 119 -2.68 2.23 1.58
N PHE A 120 -2.62 3.31 0.79
CA PHE A 120 -3.65 3.61 -0.21
C PHE A 120 -3.51 2.76 -1.48
N GLY A 121 -2.29 2.57 -1.98
CA GLY A 121 -2.04 1.92 -3.25
C GLY A 121 -2.03 0.40 -3.18
N THR A 122 -1.43 -0.16 -2.12
CA THR A 122 -1.26 -1.62 -1.98
C THR A 122 -2.32 -2.24 -1.07
N LEU A 123 -2.59 -1.64 0.10
CA LEU A 123 -3.60 -2.16 1.04
C LEU A 123 -5.01 -1.60 0.81
N ASP A 124 -5.21 -0.79 -0.23
CA ASP A 124 -6.51 -0.24 -0.64
C ASP A 124 -7.29 0.43 0.50
N LYS A 125 -6.60 1.08 1.44
CA LYS A 125 -7.27 1.78 2.54
C LYS A 125 -8.13 2.91 2.00
N HIS A 126 -9.28 3.13 2.60
CA HIS A 126 -10.14 4.26 2.28
C HIS A 126 -9.60 5.54 2.93
N ARG A 127 -9.04 5.43 4.13
CA ARG A 127 -8.73 6.56 5.00
C ARG A 127 -7.51 6.28 5.87
N ILE A 128 -6.68 7.30 6.05
CA ILE A 128 -5.52 7.26 6.96
C ILE A 128 -5.65 8.39 7.97
N ILE A 129 -5.35 8.11 9.23
CA ILE A 129 -5.48 9.02 10.37
C ILE A 129 -4.10 9.21 11.02
N ALA A 130 -3.88 10.38 11.61
CA ALA A 130 -2.76 10.65 12.51
C ALA A 130 -3.27 11.44 13.73
N SER A 131 -3.01 10.91 14.93
CA SER A 131 -3.18 11.61 16.20
C SER A 131 -1.89 12.35 16.56
N VAL A 132 -2.01 13.63 16.94
CA VAL A 132 -0.86 14.49 17.19
C VAL A 132 -1.14 15.42 18.37
N ASP A 133 -0.25 15.43 19.37
CA ASP A 133 -0.27 16.43 20.44
C ASP A 133 -0.13 17.85 19.84
N PRO A 134 -0.99 18.82 20.19
CA PRO A 134 -0.95 20.17 19.63
C PRO A 134 0.35 20.91 19.88
N ARG A 135 1.14 20.51 20.89
CA ARG A 135 2.45 21.08 21.21
C ARG A 135 3.55 20.56 20.28
N ASN A 136 3.30 19.46 19.56
CA ASN A 136 4.23 18.86 18.60
C ASN A 136 4.13 19.54 17.22
N THR A 137 4.58 20.79 17.15
CA THR A 137 4.55 21.61 15.92
C THR A 137 5.28 20.98 14.75
N ALA A 138 6.35 20.21 14.99
CA ALA A 138 7.11 19.53 13.95
C ALA A 138 6.29 18.42 13.27
N SER A 139 5.55 17.62 14.06
CA SER A 139 4.66 16.57 13.53
C SER A 139 3.45 17.17 12.80
N ILE A 140 2.87 18.24 13.34
CA ILE A 140 1.77 18.98 12.66
C ILE A 140 2.22 19.44 11.27
N GLN A 141 3.35 20.15 11.20
CA GLN A 141 3.88 20.64 9.92
C GLN A 141 4.23 19.50 8.97
N LEU A 142 4.63 18.34 9.48
CA LEU A 142 4.93 17.15 8.67
C LEU A 142 3.67 16.54 8.08
N ILE A 143 2.65 16.30 8.90
CA ILE A 143 1.38 15.68 8.50
C ILE A 143 0.58 16.59 7.56
N GLU A 144 0.52 17.90 7.84
CA GLU A 144 -0.08 18.89 6.92
C GLU A 144 0.65 18.92 5.57
N ARG A 145 1.99 18.86 5.59
CA ARG A 145 2.80 18.77 4.37
C ARG A 145 2.53 17.50 3.57
N LEU A 146 2.10 16.41 4.18
CA LEU A 146 1.71 15.19 3.49
C LEU A 146 0.27 15.24 2.94
N GLY A 147 -0.46 16.34 3.18
CA GLY A 147 -1.81 16.55 2.65
C GLY A 147 -2.93 16.07 3.56
N PHE A 148 -2.63 15.81 4.83
CA PHE A 148 -3.67 15.51 5.79
C PHE A 148 -4.36 16.81 6.21
N ARG A 149 -5.68 16.77 6.34
CA ARG A 149 -6.48 17.87 6.85
C ARG A 149 -6.75 17.67 8.34
N LYS A 150 -6.75 18.76 9.10
CA LYS A 150 -7.22 18.74 10.49
C LYS A 150 -8.72 18.49 10.51
N GLU A 151 -9.17 17.53 11.29
CA GLU A 151 -10.60 17.22 11.44
C GLU A 151 -11.12 17.50 12.85
N ALA A 152 -10.32 17.24 13.88
CA ALA A 152 -10.75 17.41 15.26
C ALA A 152 -9.62 17.96 16.12
N HIS A 153 -10.02 18.59 17.23
CA HIS A 153 -9.15 18.91 18.34
C HIS A 153 -9.92 18.58 19.62
N PHE A 154 -9.54 17.48 20.24
CA PHE A 154 -10.07 17.08 21.52
C PHE A 154 -9.24 17.69 22.63
N LYS A 155 -9.92 18.29 23.61
CA LYS A 155 -9.27 18.87 24.78
C LYS A 155 -9.21 17.84 25.89
N GLU A 156 -8.05 17.72 26.54
CA GLU A 156 -7.85 16.83 27.70
C GLU A 156 -8.41 15.41 27.44
N SER A 157 -8.19 14.87 26.24
CA SER A 157 -8.79 13.59 25.82
C SER A 157 -7.96 12.37 26.19
N TYR A 158 -6.68 12.56 26.49
CA TYR A 158 -5.80 11.50 26.96
C TYR A 158 -5.20 11.86 28.30
N TYR A 159 -5.14 10.88 29.21
CA TYR A 159 -4.34 10.99 30.42
C TYR A 159 -3.00 10.29 30.17
N LEU A 160 -1.96 11.07 29.90
CA LEU A 160 -0.62 10.55 29.63
C LEU A 160 0.33 11.07 30.71
N ARG A 161 0.98 10.13 31.39
CA ARG A 161 2.10 10.40 32.32
C ARG A 161 1.76 11.43 33.41
N GLY A 162 0.56 11.32 33.97
CA GLY A 162 0.12 12.15 35.08
C GLY A 162 -0.56 13.46 34.66
N ASP A 163 -0.63 13.76 33.37
CA ASP A 163 -1.19 14.99 32.82
C ASP A 163 -2.31 14.69 31.81
N TRP A 164 -3.33 15.56 31.78
CA TRP A 164 -4.34 15.52 30.74
C TRP A 164 -3.82 16.28 29.53
N VAL A 165 -3.82 15.64 28.37
CA VAL A 165 -3.30 16.21 27.15
C VAL A 165 -4.37 16.29 26.07
N ASP A 166 -4.27 17.33 25.27
CA ASP A 166 -5.07 17.53 24.08
C ASP A 166 -4.59 16.61 22.95
N ASP A 167 -5.49 16.34 22.01
CA ASP A 167 -5.20 15.56 20.81
C ASP A 167 -5.79 16.22 19.57
N ILE A 168 -4.98 16.39 18.54
CA ILE A 168 -5.42 16.84 17.23
C ILE A 168 -5.47 15.64 16.28
N ILE A 169 -6.63 15.43 15.68
CA ILE A 169 -6.83 14.42 14.65
C ILE A 169 -6.66 15.04 13.28
N TYR A 170 -5.74 14.48 12.53
CA TYR A 170 -5.55 14.69 11.10
C TYR A 170 -6.00 13.46 10.33
N ALA A 171 -6.55 13.67 9.13
CA ALA A 171 -6.92 12.57 8.25
C ALA A 171 -6.65 12.90 6.78
N GLN A 172 -6.47 11.84 5.99
CA GLN A 172 -6.45 11.87 4.54
C GLN A 172 -7.34 10.75 3.99
N LEU A 173 -8.14 11.04 2.97
CA LEU A 173 -8.91 10.08 2.22
C LEU A 173 -8.12 9.62 0.99
N LYS A 174 -8.42 8.40 0.51
CA LYS A 174 -7.83 7.88 -0.72
C LYS A 174 -8.09 8.81 -1.93
N THR A 175 -9.21 9.52 -1.96
CA THR A 175 -9.54 10.49 -3.03
C THR A 175 -8.73 11.78 -2.96
N GLU A 176 -8.08 12.06 -1.83
CA GLU A 176 -7.20 13.23 -1.62
C GLU A 176 -5.73 12.86 -1.90
N TRP A 177 -5.41 11.56 -1.91
CA TRP A 177 -4.08 11.04 -2.25
C TRP A 177 -3.73 11.36 -3.70
N GLY A 178 -2.54 11.93 -3.92
CA GLY A 178 -2.05 12.34 -5.24
C GLY A 178 -2.50 13.73 -5.72
N ASN A 179 -3.42 14.41 -5.02
CA ASN A 179 -3.95 15.73 -5.42
C ASN A 179 -3.21 16.94 -4.81
N ASN A 180 -2.00 16.74 -4.28
CA ASN A 180 -1.18 17.83 -3.73
C ASN A 180 -0.24 18.42 -4.78
N ASP A 181 -0.68 19.50 -5.44
CA ASP A 181 0.06 20.32 -6.41
C ASP A 181 1.33 21.03 -5.86
N LYS A 182 1.87 20.60 -4.71
CA LYS A 182 3.05 21.21 -4.05
C LYS A 182 4.28 20.30 -3.93
N TYR A 183 4.20 19.05 -4.36
CA TYR A 183 5.39 18.25 -4.65
C TYR A 183 5.36 17.96 -6.13
N SER A 184 6.26 18.62 -6.85
CA SER A 184 6.55 18.33 -8.25
C SER A 184 6.57 16.83 -8.47
N LYS A 185 5.81 16.39 -9.48
CA LYS A 185 5.92 15.09 -10.12
C LYS A 185 7.39 14.83 -10.46
N GLU A 186 8.14 14.22 -9.55
CA GLU A 186 9.02 13.15 -9.98
C GLU A 186 8.07 12.01 -10.34
N GLU A 187 8.09 11.59 -11.60
CA GLU A 187 7.32 10.46 -12.09
C GLU A 187 7.65 9.24 -11.22
N ILE A 188 6.80 8.97 -10.23
CA ILE A 188 6.82 7.70 -9.52
C ILE A 188 6.37 6.68 -10.55
N MET A 189 7.34 6.07 -11.24
CA MET A 189 7.09 4.94 -12.12
C MET A 189 6.48 3.82 -11.28
N ILE A 190 5.18 3.59 -11.43
CA ILE A 190 4.48 2.53 -10.71
C ILE A 190 4.90 1.20 -11.35
N ASP A 191 5.32 0.24 -10.52
CA ASP A 191 5.71 -1.11 -10.98
C ASP A 191 4.59 -1.68 -11.86
N PRO A 192 4.86 -2.03 -13.14
CA PRO A 192 3.86 -2.59 -14.06
C PRO A 192 3.08 -3.75 -13.47
N GLN A 193 3.73 -4.58 -12.65
CA GLN A 193 3.09 -5.70 -11.96
C GLN A 193 1.92 -5.24 -11.09
N ILE A 194 2.08 -4.13 -10.37
CA ILE A 194 1.04 -3.59 -9.49
C ILE A 194 -0.16 -3.16 -10.31
N ILE A 195 0.06 -2.45 -11.42
CA ILE A 195 -1.02 -1.96 -12.28
C ILE A 195 -1.81 -3.13 -12.88
N ALA A 196 -1.11 -4.16 -13.38
CA ALA A 196 -1.75 -5.35 -13.92
C ALA A 196 -2.57 -6.12 -12.87
N LEU A 197 -2.06 -6.26 -11.64
CA LEU A 197 -2.77 -6.93 -10.56
C LEU A 197 -3.97 -6.11 -10.05
N GLN A 198 -3.84 -4.79 -9.96
CA GLN A 198 -4.96 -3.89 -9.64
C GLN A 198 -6.06 -3.96 -10.70
N PHE A 199 -5.67 -4.02 -11.98
CA PHE A 199 -6.61 -4.22 -13.08
C PHE A 199 -7.36 -5.56 -12.95
N ASN A 200 -6.64 -6.64 -12.64
CA ASN A 200 -7.25 -7.94 -12.37
C ASN A 200 -8.18 -7.95 -11.15
N GLU A 201 -7.85 -7.19 -10.10
CA GLU A 201 -8.71 -7.06 -8.93
C GLU A 201 -10.02 -6.35 -9.27
N CYS A 202 -9.98 -5.33 -10.14
CA CYS A 202 -11.19 -4.68 -10.65
C CYS A 202 -12.08 -5.66 -11.44
N ILE A 203 -11.47 -6.56 -12.23
CA ILE A 203 -12.19 -7.67 -12.89
C ILE A 203 -12.84 -8.58 -11.84
N SER A 204 -12.09 -8.98 -10.82
CA SER A 204 -12.55 -9.89 -9.75
C SER A 204 -13.69 -9.31 -8.92
N ARG A 205 -13.72 -7.99 -8.73
CA ARG A 205 -14.78 -7.26 -8.03
C ARG A 205 -15.97 -6.88 -8.92
N ALA A 206 -15.89 -7.16 -10.22
CA ALA A 206 -16.83 -6.66 -11.22
C ALA A 206 -17.02 -5.12 -11.19
N ASP A 207 -15.98 -4.37 -10.82
CA ASP A 207 -16.01 -2.91 -10.74
C ASP A 207 -15.61 -2.28 -12.07
N ILE A 208 -16.61 -2.07 -12.94
CA ILE A 208 -16.41 -1.50 -14.28
C ILE A 208 -15.83 -0.08 -14.22
N ASN A 209 -16.17 0.71 -13.20
CA ASN A 209 -15.73 2.10 -13.12
C ASN A 209 -14.24 2.17 -12.76
N ALA A 210 -13.81 1.38 -11.77
CA ALA A 210 -12.40 1.25 -11.42
C ALA A 210 -11.59 0.58 -12.53
N LEU A 211 -12.16 -0.43 -13.20
CA LEU A 211 -11.51 -1.09 -14.34
C LEU A 211 -11.25 -0.10 -15.49
N SER A 212 -12.22 0.75 -15.80
CA SER A 212 -12.12 1.77 -16.86
C SER A 212 -11.10 2.87 -16.54
N SER A 213 -10.90 3.22 -15.26
CA SER A 213 -9.93 4.25 -14.86
C SER A 213 -8.47 3.80 -15.05
N LEU A 214 -8.23 2.49 -14.98
CA LEU A 214 -6.92 1.86 -15.19
C LEU A 214 -6.58 1.58 -16.67
N MET A 215 -7.48 1.91 -17.61
CA MET A 215 -7.27 1.70 -19.06
C MET A 215 -6.70 2.94 -19.75
N THR A 216 -5.81 2.72 -20.73
CA THR A 216 -5.50 3.77 -21.71
C THR A 216 -6.73 4.07 -22.59
N GLU A 217 -6.82 5.25 -23.19
CA GLU A 217 -7.94 5.57 -24.09
C GLU A 217 -8.04 4.59 -25.27
N ASN A 218 -6.90 4.07 -25.73
CA ASN A 218 -6.77 3.08 -26.80
C ASN A 218 -6.61 1.65 -26.29
N HIS A 219 -7.07 1.34 -25.07
CA HIS A 219 -6.93 0.02 -24.46
C HIS A 219 -7.43 -1.09 -25.38
N ILE A 220 -6.70 -2.21 -25.40
CA ILE A 220 -6.99 -3.38 -26.22
C ILE A 220 -7.28 -4.56 -25.30
N PHE A 221 -8.46 -5.14 -25.41
CA PHE A 221 -8.79 -6.43 -24.80
C PHE A 221 -8.83 -7.50 -25.87
N ILE A 222 -8.16 -8.63 -25.62
CA ILE A 222 -8.18 -9.80 -26.49
C ILE A 222 -8.51 -11.03 -25.64
N ASP A 223 -9.64 -11.68 -25.93
CA ASP A 223 -10.04 -12.90 -25.24
C ASP A 223 -9.29 -14.15 -25.77
N MET A 224 -9.53 -15.30 -25.14
CA MET A 224 -8.89 -16.56 -25.50
C MET A 224 -9.25 -17.05 -26.91
N ALA A 225 -10.34 -16.56 -27.50
CA ALA A 225 -10.76 -16.85 -28.87
C ALA A 225 -10.18 -15.84 -29.89
N ASN A 226 -9.28 -14.96 -29.46
CA ASN A 226 -8.72 -13.85 -30.23
C ASN A 226 -9.74 -12.79 -30.67
N ASN A 227 -10.91 -12.69 -30.03
CA ASN A 227 -11.81 -11.56 -30.27
C ASN A 227 -11.17 -10.29 -29.69
N ARG A 228 -11.02 -9.27 -30.54
CA ARG A 228 -10.32 -8.04 -30.20
C ARG A 228 -11.30 -6.89 -30.02
N ILE A 229 -11.18 -6.20 -28.89
CA ILE A 229 -11.96 -5.02 -28.53
C ILE A 229 -11.00 -3.87 -28.28
N VAL A 230 -11.31 -2.70 -28.84
CA VAL A 230 -10.45 -1.50 -28.74
C VAL A 230 -11.23 -0.32 -28.19
N GLY A 231 -10.57 0.41 -27.30
CA GLY A 231 -11.06 1.64 -26.71
C GLY A 231 -11.70 1.42 -25.34
N LYS A 232 -11.44 2.37 -24.44
CA LYS A 232 -11.90 2.37 -23.03
C LYS A 232 -13.40 2.73 -22.85
N SER A 233 -14.03 3.35 -23.85
CA SER A 233 -15.39 3.91 -23.74
C SER A 233 -16.47 2.81 -23.81
N ASP A 234 -17.60 3.08 -24.48
CA ASP A 234 -18.77 2.19 -24.52
C ASP A 234 -18.44 0.74 -24.91
N ASN A 235 -17.37 0.53 -25.69
CA ASN A 235 -16.97 -0.80 -26.16
C ASN A 235 -16.56 -1.74 -25.03
N ILE A 236 -15.79 -1.27 -24.06
CA ILE A 236 -15.29 -2.12 -22.97
C ILE A 236 -16.38 -2.37 -21.92
N VAL A 237 -17.23 -1.36 -21.65
CA VAL A 237 -18.41 -1.51 -20.79
C VAL A 237 -19.37 -2.53 -21.40
N LYS A 238 -19.56 -2.51 -22.72
CA LYS A 238 -20.36 -3.51 -23.44
C LYS A 238 -19.75 -4.91 -23.43
N ALA A 239 -18.44 -5.05 -23.25
CA ALA A 239 -17.76 -6.35 -23.17
C ALA A 239 -17.81 -6.96 -21.77
N TRP A 240 -17.41 -6.18 -20.76
CA TRP A 240 -17.29 -6.67 -19.38
C TRP A 240 -18.63 -6.78 -18.66
N LYS A 241 -19.59 -5.89 -18.94
CA LYS A 241 -20.89 -5.90 -18.23
C LYS A 241 -21.70 -7.18 -18.50
N PRO A 242 -21.81 -7.70 -19.74
CA PRO A 242 -22.41 -9.02 -19.98
C PRO A 242 -21.57 -10.14 -19.35
N PHE A 243 -20.24 -10.06 -19.43
CA PHE A 243 -19.34 -11.07 -18.85
C PHE A 243 -19.56 -11.21 -17.34
N PHE A 244 -19.55 -10.12 -16.57
CA PHE A 244 -19.78 -10.15 -15.12
C PHE A 244 -21.16 -10.66 -14.73
N ARG A 245 -22.17 -10.47 -15.59
CA ARG A 245 -23.51 -11.06 -15.38
C ARG A 245 -23.52 -12.57 -15.62
N LEU A 246 -22.76 -13.05 -16.60
CA LEU A 246 -22.68 -14.47 -16.96
C LEU A 246 -21.80 -15.26 -15.97
N TYR A 247 -20.77 -14.62 -15.41
CA TYR A 247 -19.81 -15.24 -14.50
C TYR A 247 -19.75 -14.47 -13.16
N PRO A 248 -20.81 -14.53 -12.33
CA PRO A 248 -20.81 -13.87 -11.02
C PRO A 248 -19.73 -14.49 -10.11
N GLY A 249 -18.91 -13.66 -9.49
CA GLY A 249 -17.80 -14.12 -8.64
C GLY A 249 -16.62 -14.70 -9.42
N TYR A 250 -16.50 -14.38 -10.71
CA TYR A 250 -15.32 -14.70 -11.51
C TYR A 250 -14.05 -14.12 -10.89
N ARG A 251 -12.99 -14.92 -10.78
CA ARG A 251 -11.66 -14.50 -10.31
C ARG A 251 -10.58 -15.21 -11.10
N ASN A 252 -9.44 -14.54 -11.27
CA ASN A 252 -8.22 -15.20 -11.75
C ASN A 252 -7.32 -15.51 -10.57
N ILE A 253 -6.82 -16.74 -10.53
CA ILE A 253 -5.82 -17.21 -9.57
C ILE A 253 -4.50 -17.32 -10.33
N PHE A 254 -3.54 -16.46 -9.97
CA PHE A 254 -2.22 -16.46 -10.59
C PHE A 254 -1.25 -17.26 -9.74
N GLU A 255 -0.64 -18.28 -10.34
CA GLU A 255 0.39 -19.14 -9.75
C GLU A 255 1.79 -18.52 -9.95
N SER A 256 1.97 -17.77 -11.04
CA SER A 256 3.20 -17.05 -11.32
C SER A 256 2.90 -15.69 -11.96
N VAL A 257 3.76 -14.71 -11.69
CA VAL A 257 3.72 -13.38 -12.29
C VAL A 257 5.14 -12.95 -12.64
N THR A 258 5.38 -12.68 -13.92
CA THR A 258 6.69 -12.28 -14.45
C THR A 258 6.58 -10.91 -15.11
N VAL A 259 7.60 -10.06 -14.93
CA VAL A 259 7.65 -8.70 -15.49
C VAL A 259 8.81 -8.61 -16.46
N ASN A 260 8.56 -8.13 -17.67
CA ASN A 260 9.57 -7.84 -18.67
C ASN A 260 9.34 -6.46 -19.29
N GLY A 261 10.04 -5.45 -18.78
CA GLY A 261 9.82 -4.06 -19.16
C GLY A 261 8.38 -3.62 -18.83
N SER A 262 7.62 -3.20 -19.82
CA SER A 262 6.19 -2.83 -19.70
C SER A 262 5.23 -4.01 -19.70
N MET A 263 5.72 -5.24 -19.97
CA MET A 263 4.87 -6.42 -20.11
C MET A 263 4.80 -7.19 -18.78
N VAL A 264 3.59 -7.50 -18.35
CA VAL A 264 3.31 -8.35 -17.20
C VAL A 264 2.65 -9.62 -17.69
N ILE A 265 3.25 -10.76 -17.37
CA ILE A 265 2.83 -12.09 -17.80
C ILE A 265 2.39 -12.85 -16.55
N MET A 266 1.14 -13.28 -16.51
CA MET A 266 0.56 -13.98 -15.37
C MET A 266 0.10 -15.37 -15.83
N GLN A 267 0.49 -16.42 -15.13
CA GLN A 267 0.05 -17.79 -15.40
C GLN A 267 -0.84 -18.29 -14.28
N GLY A 268 -1.85 -19.09 -14.61
CA GLY A 268 -2.73 -19.71 -13.63
C GLY A 268 -4.06 -20.10 -14.25
N TYR A 269 -5.15 -19.97 -13.51
CA TYR A 269 -6.48 -20.41 -13.93
C TYR A 269 -7.57 -19.47 -13.42
N SER A 270 -8.75 -19.51 -14.04
CA SER A 270 -9.91 -18.77 -13.56
C SER A 270 -10.81 -19.65 -12.71
N ILE A 271 -11.47 -19.06 -11.72
CA ILE A 271 -12.55 -19.68 -10.96
C ILE A 271 -13.83 -18.85 -11.11
N CYS A 272 -14.99 -19.48 -10.97
CA CYS A 272 -16.29 -18.82 -10.86
C CYS A 272 -17.12 -19.59 -9.83
N SER A 273 -17.65 -18.90 -8.83
CA SER A 273 -18.38 -19.54 -7.72
C SER A 273 -17.58 -20.70 -7.08
N ASP A 274 -16.28 -20.47 -6.84
CA ASP A 274 -15.32 -21.40 -6.26
C ASP A 274 -15.06 -22.70 -7.05
N GLN A 275 -15.52 -22.78 -8.30
CA GLN A 275 -15.19 -23.86 -9.23
C GLN A 275 -14.21 -23.38 -10.30
N VAL A 276 -13.21 -24.21 -10.60
CA VAL A 276 -12.26 -23.94 -11.70
C VAL A 276 -13.01 -23.90 -13.01
N LEU A 277 -12.91 -22.76 -13.70
CA LEU A 277 -13.62 -22.54 -14.96
C LEU A 277 -12.94 -23.32 -16.07
N ASN A 278 -13.68 -24.24 -16.70
CA ASN A 278 -13.22 -25.09 -17.82
C ASN A 278 -11.99 -25.97 -17.54
N ASN A 279 -11.44 -26.01 -16.32
CA ASN A 279 -10.23 -26.77 -15.95
C ASN A 279 -9.01 -26.47 -16.86
N VAL A 280 -8.90 -25.25 -17.38
CA VAL A 280 -7.85 -24.84 -18.31
C VAL A 280 -7.00 -23.72 -17.69
N HIS A 281 -5.69 -23.95 -17.62
CA HIS A 281 -4.72 -22.90 -17.35
C HIS A 281 -4.65 -21.92 -18.52
N ALA A 282 -4.41 -20.65 -18.19
CA ALA A 282 -4.26 -19.58 -19.15
C ALA A 282 -3.06 -18.71 -18.81
N ILE A 283 -2.64 -17.94 -19.81
CA ILE A 283 -1.58 -16.93 -19.69
C ILE A 283 -2.24 -15.58 -19.96
N TRP A 284 -2.24 -14.69 -18.98
CA TRP A 284 -2.66 -13.31 -19.17
C TRP A 284 -1.45 -12.44 -19.42
N VAL A 285 -1.51 -11.65 -20.48
CA VAL A 285 -0.47 -10.70 -20.85
C VAL A 285 -1.05 -9.30 -20.78
N ALA A 286 -0.49 -8.49 -19.89
CA ALA A 286 -0.81 -7.08 -19.76
C ALA A 286 0.35 -6.22 -20.27
N GLU A 287 0.08 -5.23 -21.12
CA GLU A 287 1.05 -4.19 -21.47
C GLU A 287 0.70 -2.92 -20.71
N ILE A 288 1.67 -2.36 -19.99
CA ILE A 288 1.51 -1.14 -19.21
C ILE A 288 2.12 0.05 -19.95
N LYS A 289 1.36 1.13 -20.08
CA LYS A 289 1.79 2.39 -20.68
C LYS A 289 1.25 3.56 -19.86
N GLU A 290 2.15 4.47 -19.44
CA GLU A 290 1.79 5.67 -18.67
C GLU A 290 0.92 5.32 -17.45
N ASP A 291 1.41 4.36 -16.66
CA ASP A 291 0.75 3.81 -15.46
C ASP A 291 -0.66 3.21 -15.67
N LYS A 292 -1.00 2.84 -16.91
CA LYS A 292 -2.30 2.26 -17.28
C LYS A 292 -2.13 1.01 -18.13
N VAL A 293 -3.14 0.15 -18.10
CA VAL A 293 -3.19 -1.05 -18.94
C VAL A 293 -3.56 -0.64 -20.37
N ASN A 294 -2.62 -0.82 -21.29
CA ASN A 294 -2.80 -0.62 -22.72
C ASN A 294 -3.32 -1.88 -23.41
N LEU A 295 -2.88 -3.06 -22.98
CA LEU A 295 -3.30 -4.36 -23.52
C LEU A 295 -3.66 -5.30 -22.37
N TRP A 296 -4.74 -6.06 -22.54
CA TRP A 296 -5.05 -7.24 -21.74
C TRP A 296 -5.40 -8.40 -22.67
N HIS A 297 -4.50 -9.37 -22.81
CA HIS A 297 -4.63 -10.49 -23.73
C HIS A 297 -4.60 -11.82 -22.98
N ILE A 298 -5.61 -12.65 -23.19
CA ILE A 298 -5.71 -13.99 -22.63
C ILE A 298 -5.26 -15.01 -23.66
N HIS A 299 -4.22 -15.77 -23.36
CA HIS A 299 -3.70 -16.85 -24.18
C HIS A 299 -4.00 -18.21 -23.55
N PRO A 300 -4.21 -19.27 -24.36
CA PRO A 300 -4.19 -20.64 -23.83
C PRO A 300 -2.78 -20.96 -23.33
N ASP A 301 -2.69 -21.70 -22.22
CA ASP A 301 -1.42 -22.09 -21.64
C ASP A 301 -0.80 -23.29 -22.40
N THR A 302 -0.18 -22.99 -23.55
CA THR A 302 0.49 -23.97 -24.41
C THR A 302 2.00 -23.82 -24.35
N LYS A 303 2.74 -24.89 -24.66
CA LYS A 303 4.21 -24.86 -24.75
C LYS A 303 4.74 -23.79 -25.70
N GLU A 304 4.02 -23.55 -26.81
CA GLU A 304 4.37 -22.49 -27.77
C GLU A 304 4.24 -21.09 -27.15
N ASN A 305 3.14 -20.81 -26.43
CA ASN A 305 2.95 -19.53 -25.76
C ASN A 305 3.92 -19.33 -24.60
N ARG A 306 4.20 -20.39 -23.82
CA ARG A 306 5.21 -20.36 -22.75
C ARG A 306 6.59 -19.95 -23.29
N ASN A 307 7.04 -20.62 -24.36
CA ASN A 307 8.29 -20.28 -25.05
C ASN A 307 8.28 -18.84 -25.60
N LYS A 308 7.16 -18.40 -26.18
CA LYS A 308 7.01 -17.04 -26.73
C LYS A 308 7.17 -15.96 -25.65
N PHE A 309 6.71 -16.22 -24.43
CA PHE A 309 6.76 -15.27 -23.33
C PHE A 309 7.94 -15.47 -22.37
N GLY A 310 8.78 -16.48 -22.61
CA GLY A 310 9.97 -16.75 -21.79
C GLY A 310 9.63 -17.30 -20.40
N ILE A 311 8.54 -18.06 -20.30
CA ILE A 311 8.00 -18.69 -19.09
C ILE A 311 7.87 -20.20 -19.28
#